data_AF-A0A9Q3D8S0-F1
#
_entry.id   AF-A0A9Q3D8S0-F1
#
_cell.length_a   1.000
_cell.length_b   1.000
_cell.length_c   1.000
_cell.angle_alpha   90.00
_cell.angle_beta   90.00
_cell.angle_gamma   90.00
#
_symmetry.space_group_name_H-M   'P 1'
#
loop_
_entity.id
_entity.type
_entity.pdbx_description
1 polymer ?
#
loop_
_entity_poly.entity_id
_entity_poly.type
_entity_poly.pdbx_seq_one_letter_code
_entity_poly.pdbx_strand_id
1 'polypeptide(L)'
;AHTNLPPQDLGVIVSAILSLRYNIPHRASPIVSPALNLLIKSSISSSGGHPTPAFNIPQDCNTIFEHLQLEPVIQDYICCPQCKLINSFEPHTQQTTNMKQTFIPTKHFIYQPFKNWLDRFLQQSGIMEILHQQPQSQIPKGFPKCDIWDGLVWRCFTGTGNTNDPPFMSIPGELTFSIYVDWFNAHGKSTWLASIGSIMLICCNLPLSEIVKPENVYVAGIIPGPKEPIALQLNSLLMPLIKELKELWQGYLLSTTSTGPSGSFIHVAILTAISNLVSMSKLTGFISHSGKHFCSFCTIHKAQIEEIGPQFHYTCSYQNHKSTIAKWLWASPQQRQAIFSEYRV
;
A
#
# COMPACT_ATOMS: atom_id res chain seq x y z
N ALA A 1 -4.97 -32.20 -11.47
CA ALA A 1 -4.70 -33.26 -10.47
C ALA A 1 -5.77 -33.15 -9.39
N HIS A 2 -6.49 -34.23 -9.10
CA HIS A 2 -7.52 -34.25 -8.05
C HIS A 2 -6.90 -33.88 -6.71
N THR A 3 -7.17 -32.67 -6.22
CA THR A 3 -6.84 -32.27 -4.85
C THR A 3 -7.80 -32.99 -3.93
N ASN A 4 -7.34 -34.09 -3.32
CA ASN A 4 -7.99 -34.67 -2.15
C ASN A 4 -7.87 -33.67 -1.00
N LEU A 5 -8.72 -32.65 -1.01
CA LEU A 5 -8.91 -31.76 0.12
C LEU A 5 -9.48 -32.59 1.27
N PRO A 6 -8.84 -32.56 2.46
CA PRO A 6 -9.41 -33.10 3.67
C PRO A 6 -10.88 -32.68 3.79
N PRO A 7 -11.79 -33.59 4.18
CA PRO A 7 -13.21 -33.28 4.31
C PRO A 7 -13.54 -32.12 5.26
N GLN A 8 -12.61 -31.82 6.16
CA GLN A 8 -12.64 -30.70 7.08
C GLN A 8 -12.56 -29.35 6.33
N ASP A 9 -11.81 -29.29 5.22
CA ASP A 9 -11.59 -28.09 4.40
C ASP A 9 -12.78 -27.79 3.49
N LEU A 10 -13.57 -28.81 3.16
CA LEU A 10 -14.73 -28.69 2.27
C LEU A 10 -15.85 -27.86 2.91
N GLY A 11 -16.07 -28.01 4.23
CA GLY A 11 -17.01 -27.17 4.99
C GLY A 11 -16.55 -25.71 5.09
N VAL A 12 -15.24 -25.50 5.21
CA VAL A 12 -14.60 -24.18 5.21
C VAL A 12 -14.76 -23.49 3.85
N ILE A 13 -14.51 -24.22 2.75
CA ILE A 13 -14.64 -23.71 1.37
C ILE A 13 -16.09 -23.32 1.05
N VAL A 14 -17.07 -24.16 1.38
CA VAL A 14 -18.50 -23.84 1.15
C VAL A 14 -18.90 -22.57 1.91
N SER A 15 -18.44 -22.42 3.14
CA SER A 15 -18.74 -21.26 3.97
C SER A 15 -18.04 -19.99 3.48
N ALA A 16 -16.80 -20.11 2.97
CA ALA A 16 -16.10 -19.03 2.30
C ALA A 16 -16.81 -18.57 1.02
N ILE A 17 -17.31 -19.51 0.20
CA ILE A 17 -18.10 -19.19 -0.99
C ILE A 17 -19.38 -18.44 -0.60
N LEU A 18 -20.08 -18.89 0.44
CA LEU A 18 -21.30 -18.24 0.91
C LEU A 18 -21.04 -16.81 1.42
N SER A 19 -19.98 -16.64 2.21
CA SER A 19 -19.58 -15.33 2.74
C SER A 19 -19.14 -14.37 1.63
N LEU A 20 -18.21 -14.80 0.77
CA LEU A 20 -17.57 -13.97 -0.26
C LEU A 20 -18.49 -13.68 -1.45
N ARG A 21 -19.35 -14.62 -1.84
CA ARG A 21 -20.20 -14.48 -3.04
C ARG A 21 -21.57 -13.89 -2.74
N TYR A 22 -22.09 -14.06 -1.53
CA TYR A 22 -23.43 -13.59 -1.15
C TYR A 22 -23.40 -12.47 -0.10
N ASN A 23 -22.21 -11.92 0.22
CA ASN A 23 -22.02 -10.79 1.14
C ASN A 23 -22.72 -10.98 2.48
N ILE A 24 -22.68 -12.19 3.04
CA ILE A 24 -23.28 -12.46 4.34
C ILE A 24 -22.49 -11.65 5.39
N PRO A 25 -23.12 -10.69 6.10
CA PRO A 25 -22.41 -9.89 7.07
C PRO A 25 -21.81 -10.77 8.18
N HIS A 26 -20.63 -10.43 8.71
CA HIS A 26 -20.00 -11.17 9.83
C HIS A 26 -20.97 -11.40 11.01
N ARG A 27 -21.88 -10.45 11.26
CA ARG A 27 -22.90 -10.56 12.32
C ARG A 27 -23.99 -11.60 12.06
N ALA A 28 -24.19 -12.00 10.80
CA ALA A 28 -25.14 -13.02 10.38
C ALA A 28 -24.50 -14.43 10.28
N SER A 29 -23.16 -14.51 10.24
CA SER A 29 -22.42 -15.78 10.25
C SER A 29 -22.84 -16.75 11.37
N PRO A 30 -23.04 -16.30 12.64
CA PRO A 30 -23.43 -17.21 13.72
C PRO A 30 -24.82 -17.85 13.54
N ILE A 31 -25.63 -17.36 12.60
CA ILE A 31 -26.97 -17.90 12.30
C ILE A 31 -26.92 -18.78 11.04
N VAL A 32 -26.21 -18.33 10.00
CA VAL A 32 -26.16 -19.04 8.72
C VAL A 32 -25.30 -20.31 8.81
N SER A 33 -24.15 -20.24 9.48
CA SER A 33 -23.22 -21.38 9.56
C SER A 33 -23.83 -22.60 10.28
N PRO A 34 -24.53 -22.46 11.43
CA PRO A 34 -25.22 -23.58 12.06
C PRO A 34 -26.39 -24.13 11.25
N ALA A 35 -27.17 -23.26 10.59
CA ALA A 35 -28.30 -23.66 9.76
C ALA A 35 -27.85 -24.49 8.55
N LEU A 36 -26.76 -24.08 7.90
CA LEU A 36 -26.16 -24.83 6.79
C LEU A 36 -25.61 -26.18 7.26
N ASN A 37 -24.98 -26.22 8.43
CA ASN A 37 -24.52 -27.46 9.07
C ASN A 37 -25.68 -28.44 9.31
N LEU A 38 -26.83 -27.94 9.76
CA LEU A 38 -28.04 -28.75 9.97
C LEU A 38 -28.61 -29.28 8.66
N LEU A 39 -28.70 -28.44 7.62
CA LEU A 39 -29.19 -28.84 6.29
C LEU A 39 -28.29 -29.88 5.63
N ILE A 40 -26.97 -29.74 5.77
CA ILE A 40 -26.01 -30.71 5.22
C ILE A 40 -26.11 -32.03 6.00
N LYS A 41 -26.17 -31.98 7.33
CA LYS A 41 -26.36 -33.18 8.17
C LYS A 41 -27.68 -33.89 7.88
N SER A 42 -28.78 -33.16 7.70
CA SER A 42 -30.08 -33.74 7.37
C SER A 42 -30.07 -34.38 5.98
N SER A 43 -29.46 -33.72 4.99
CA SER A 43 -29.37 -34.23 3.62
C SER A 43 -28.49 -35.48 3.51
N ILE A 44 -27.42 -35.56 4.31
CA ILE A 44 -26.53 -36.72 4.39
C ILE A 44 -27.20 -37.88 5.14
N SER A 45 -28.00 -37.60 6.17
CA SER A 45 -28.73 -38.64 6.91
C SER A 45 -29.80 -39.36 6.07
N SER A 46 -30.29 -38.71 5.01
CA SER A 46 -31.21 -39.32 4.04
C SER A 46 -30.53 -40.17 2.96
N SER A 47 -29.22 -40.06 2.77
CA SER A 47 -28.43 -40.88 1.83
C SER A 47 -27.73 -42.01 2.60
N GLY A 48 -28.38 -43.17 2.68
CA GLY A 48 -27.92 -44.27 3.52
C GLY A 48 -26.47 -44.73 3.28
N GLY A 49 -25.77 -45.01 4.39
CA GLY A 49 -24.89 -46.19 4.49
C GLY A 49 -23.37 -46.02 4.45
N HIS A 50 -22.80 -44.85 4.11
CA HIS A 50 -21.34 -44.68 4.17
C HIS A 50 -20.91 -43.83 5.36
N PRO A 51 -19.79 -44.17 6.05
CA PRO A 51 -19.21 -43.29 7.06
C PRO A 51 -18.72 -42.05 6.34
N THR A 52 -19.52 -40.99 6.42
CA THR A 52 -19.18 -39.72 5.82
C THR A 52 -18.12 -39.06 6.67
N PRO A 53 -17.10 -38.46 6.04
CA PRO A 53 -16.12 -37.76 6.82
C PRO A 53 -16.77 -36.56 7.51
N ALA A 54 -16.36 -36.30 8.76
CA ALA A 54 -16.95 -35.24 9.57
C ALA A 54 -16.81 -33.87 8.88
N PHE A 55 -17.90 -33.41 8.25
CA PHE A 55 -18.02 -32.03 7.77
C PHE A 55 -18.21 -31.13 8.98
N ASN A 56 -17.16 -30.41 9.35
CA ASN A 56 -17.19 -29.48 10.47
C ASN A 56 -17.12 -28.06 9.90
N ILE A 57 -18.28 -27.47 9.61
CA ILE A 57 -18.34 -26.06 9.22
C ILE A 57 -18.04 -25.21 10.46
N PRO A 58 -17.04 -24.31 10.41
CA PRO A 58 -16.75 -23.42 11.52
C PRO A 58 -17.96 -22.54 11.84
N GLN A 59 -18.22 -22.34 13.14
CA GLN A 59 -19.32 -21.48 13.60
C GLN A 59 -19.00 -19.99 13.42
N ASP A 60 -17.71 -19.64 13.37
CA ASP A 60 -17.21 -18.29 13.15
C ASP A 60 -16.58 -18.17 11.75
N CYS A 61 -16.95 -17.13 11.01
CA CYS A 61 -16.30 -16.75 9.76
C CYS A 61 -14.82 -16.45 9.96
N ASN A 62 -14.38 -15.94 11.12
CA ASN A 62 -12.96 -15.65 11.35
C ASN A 62 -12.11 -16.92 11.27
N THR A 63 -12.61 -18.04 11.79
CA THR A 63 -11.94 -19.34 11.65
C THR A 63 -11.82 -19.76 10.18
N ILE A 64 -12.78 -19.40 9.32
CA ILE A 64 -12.72 -19.66 7.88
C ILE A 64 -11.68 -18.77 7.21
N PHE A 65 -11.69 -17.47 7.53
CA PHE A 65 -10.72 -16.51 7.00
C PHE A 65 -9.28 -16.83 7.42
N GLU A 66 -9.07 -17.25 8.67
CA GLU A 66 -7.78 -17.70 9.20
C GLU A 66 -7.32 -19.02 8.56
N HIS A 67 -8.20 -20.03 8.52
CA HIS A 67 -7.88 -21.34 7.96
C HIS A 67 -7.54 -21.28 6.48
N LEU A 68 -8.23 -20.42 5.73
CA LEU A 68 -7.98 -20.20 4.30
C LEU A 68 -6.99 -19.06 4.01
N GLN A 69 -6.47 -18.38 5.04
CA GLN A 69 -5.57 -17.22 4.91
C GLN A 69 -6.08 -16.14 3.95
N LEU A 70 -7.39 -15.93 3.96
CA LEU A 70 -8.09 -15.01 3.06
C LEU A 70 -7.88 -13.55 3.47
N GLU A 71 -7.70 -13.30 4.78
CA GLU A 71 -7.41 -11.96 5.26
C GLU A 71 -5.95 -11.58 4.99
N PRO A 72 -5.68 -10.29 4.69
CA PRO A 72 -4.31 -9.80 4.68
C PRO A 72 -3.67 -9.96 6.06
N VAL A 73 -2.40 -10.36 6.09
CA VAL A 73 -1.57 -10.17 7.27
C VAL A 73 -1.53 -8.67 7.56
N ILE A 74 -1.77 -8.30 8.81
CA ILE A 74 -1.74 -6.91 9.28
C ILE A 74 -0.86 -6.78 10.50
N GLN A 75 -0.28 -5.60 10.68
CA GLN A 75 0.51 -5.19 11.82
C GLN A 75 -0.14 -3.97 12.44
N ASP A 76 -0.28 -4.00 13.76
CA ASP A 76 -0.88 -2.91 14.51
C ASP A 76 0.20 -2.00 15.10
N TYR A 77 0.02 -0.70 14.92
CA TYR A 77 0.88 0.33 15.45
C TYR A 77 0.09 1.35 16.28
N ILE A 78 0.65 1.74 17.42
CA ILE A 78 0.13 2.85 18.21
C ILE A 78 0.87 4.13 17.86
N CYS A 79 0.12 5.20 17.64
CA CYS A 79 0.65 6.55 17.46
C CYS A 79 0.81 7.24 18.82
N CYS A 80 2.03 7.58 19.22
CA CYS A 80 2.26 8.32 20.46
C CYS A 80 1.71 9.76 20.35
N PRO A 81 0.83 10.19 21.27
CA PRO A 81 0.26 11.53 21.22
C PRO A 81 1.27 12.65 21.49
N GLN A 82 2.39 12.36 22.16
CA GLN A 82 3.43 13.35 22.49
C GLN A 82 4.50 13.44 21.40
N CYS A 83 5.23 12.36 21.13
CA CYS A 83 6.35 12.36 20.19
C CYS A 83 5.95 12.12 18.73
N LYS A 84 4.69 11.73 18.47
CA LYS A 84 4.13 11.48 17.13
C LYS A 84 4.71 10.28 16.37
N LEU A 85 5.61 9.53 17.00
CA LEU A 85 6.15 8.28 16.47
C LEU A 85 5.14 7.14 16.60
N ILE A 86 5.31 6.14 15.74
CA ILE A 86 4.56 4.89 15.82
C ILE A 86 5.40 3.82 16.51
N ASN A 87 4.75 2.95 17.29
CA ASN A 87 5.38 1.78 17.90
C ASN A 87 4.52 0.55 17.61
N SER A 88 5.16 -0.59 17.37
CA SER A 88 4.46 -1.87 17.23
C SER A 88 3.65 -2.14 18.50
N PHE A 89 2.41 -2.55 18.32
CA PHE A 89 1.56 -2.94 19.44
C PHE A 89 1.34 -4.44 19.44
N GLU A 90 1.83 -5.06 20.51
CA GLU A 90 1.41 -6.39 20.90
C GLU A 90 0.53 -6.25 22.14
N PRO A 91 -0.72 -6.74 22.12
CA PRO A 91 -1.59 -6.67 23.28
C PRO A 91 -1.02 -7.56 24.39
N HIS A 92 -0.31 -6.94 25.34
CA HIS A 92 0.14 -7.62 26.55
C HIS A 92 -0.79 -7.31 27.71
N THR A 93 -1.34 -8.35 28.34
CA THR A 93 -2.06 -8.24 29.60
C THR A 93 -1.03 -8.05 30.73
N GLN A 94 -0.85 -6.83 31.22
CA GLN A 94 -0.07 -6.62 32.44
C GLN A 94 -0.94 -6.95 33.66
N GLN A 95 -0.54 -7.96 34.44
CA GLN A 95 -1.12 -8.22 35.76
C GLN A 95 -0.37 -7.37 36.79
N THR A 96 -1.00 -6.32 37.30
CA THR A 96 -0.59 -5.69 38.56
C THR A 96 -1.50 -6.18 39.69
N THR A 97 -0.90 -6.34 40.86
CA THR A 97 -1.48 -6.92 42.07
C THR A 97 -2.92 -6.44 42.31
N ASN A 98 -3.86 -7.37 42.16
CA ASN A 98 -5.30 -7.28 42.44
C ASN A 98 -6.19 -6.37 41.57
N MET A 99 -5.72 -5.80 40.45
CA MET A 99 -6.62 -5.25 39.42
C MET A 99 -6.09 -5.48 38.00
N LYS A 100 -6.88 -6.14 37.15
CA LYS A 100 -6.60 -6.22 35.70
C LYS A 100 -6.92 -4.86 35.07
N GLN A 101 -5.91 -4.00 34.90
CA GLN A 101 -6.04 -2.82 34.06
C GLN A 101 -5.56 -3.13 32.64
N THR A 102 -6.49 -3.11 31.68
CA THR A 102 -6.17 -3.21 30.26
C THR A 102 -6.06 -1.80 29.67
N PHE A 103 -4.87 -1.43 29.22
CA PHE A 103 -4.67 -0.20 28.45
C PHE A 103 -5.01 -0.48 26.98
N ILE A 104 -6.07 0.15 26.49
CA ILE A 104 -6.51 0.04 25.10
C ILE A 104 -6.16 1.35 24.38
N PRO A 105 -5.41 1.30 23.27
CA PRO A 105 -5.06 2.50 22.53
C PRO A 105 -6.31 3.17 21.95
N THR A 106 -6.36 4.50 22.00
CA THR A 106 -7.49 5.24 21.43
C THR A 106 -7.46 5.25 19.90
N LYS A 107 -6.27 5.10 19.30
CA LYS A 107 -6.07 5.11 17.85
C LYS A 107 -4.98 4.15 17.45
N HIS A 108 -5.31 3.34 16.46
CA HIS A 108 -4.44 2.35 15.85
C HIS A 108 -4.14 2.77 14.42
N PHE A 109 -2.91 2.52 13.99
CA PHE A 109 -2.52 2.54 12.59
C PHE A 109 -2.31 1.10 12.17
N ILE A 110 -3.23 0.59 11.34
CA ILE A 110 -3.14 -0.77 10.81
C ILE A 110 -2.35 -0.70 9.52
N TYR A 111 -1.26 -1.44 9.49
CA TYR A 111 -0.36 -1.55 8.36
C TYR A 111 -0.45 -2.96 7.77
N GLN A 112 -0.74 -3.08 6.49
CA GLN A 112 -0.55 -4.32 5.76
C GLN A 112 0.93 -4.40 5.35
N PRO A 113 1.67 -5.51 5.58
CA PRO A 113 3.04 -5.63 5.07
C PRO A 113 3.07 -5.73 3.55
N PHE A 114 3.94 -4.94 2.92
CA PHE A 114 3.94 -4.81 1.47
C PHE A 114 4.46 -6.08 0.78
N LYS A 115 5.49 -6.73 1.33
CA LYS A 115 6.01 -7.99 0.78
C LYS A 115 4.96 -9.09 0.75
N ASN A 116 4.19 -9.25 1.82
CA ASN A 116 3.09 -10.23 1.88
C ASN A 116 2.00 -9.93 0.85
N TRP A 117 1.67 -8.65 0.62
CA TRP A 117 0.75 -8.28 -0.46
C TRP A 117 1.36 -8.57 -1.83
N LEU A 118 2.63 -8.22 -2.04
CA LEU A 118 3.36 -8.40 -3.30
C LEU A 118 3.44 -9.88 -3.69
N ASP A 119 3.71 -10.77 -2.73
CA ASP A 119 3.71 -12.22 -2.94
C ASP A 119 2.37 -12.72 -3.48
N ARG A 120 1.25 -12.27 -2.87
CA ARG A 120 -0.09 -12.66 -3.30
C ARG A 120 -0.47 -12.04 -4.64
N PHE A 121 -0.12 -10.77 -4.85
CA PHE A 121 -0.35 -10.05 -6.09
C PHE A 121 0.33 -10.74 -7.28
N LEU A 122 1.60 -11.15 -7.12
CA LEU A 122 2.34 -11.86 -8.17
C LEU A 122 1.90 -13.32 -8.34
N GLN A 123 1.20 -13.91 -7.37
CA GLN A 123 0.60 -15.24 -7.50
C GLN A 123 -0.83 -15.20 -8.07
N GLN A 124 -1.41 -14.02 -8.26
CA GLN A 124 -2.73 -13.89 -8.87
C GLN A 124 -2.69 -14.32 -10.34
N SER A 125 -3.68 -15.10 -10.74
CA SER A 125 -3.78 -15.62 -12.12
C SER A 125 -3.79 -14.49 -13.14
N GLY A 126 -2.93 -14.58 -14.16
CA GLY A 126 -2.82 -13.60 -15.24
C GLY A 126 -1.80 -12.49 -14.98
N ILE A 127 -1.49 -12.16 -13.72
CA ILE A 127 -0.60 -11.02 -13.40
C ILE A 127 0.81 -11.25 -13.94
N MET A 128 1.40 -12.43 -13.68
CA MET A 128 2.74 -12.73 -14.19
C MET A 128 2.78 -12.79 -15.72
N GLU A 129 1.74 -13.33 -16.35
CA GLU A 129 1.64 -13.34 -17.81
C GLU A 129 1.58 -11.91 -18.37
N ILE A 130 0.81 -11.02 -17.77
CA ILE A 130 0.73 -9.61 -18.16
C ILE A 130 2.08 -8.91 -17.97
N LEU A 131 2.76 -9.15 -16.85
CA LEU A 131 4.07 -8.57 -16.55
C LEU A 131 5.17 -9.09 -17.51
N HIS A 132 5.08 -10.33 -17.98
CA HIS A 132 6.00 -10.88 -18.98
C HIS A 132 5.69 -10.42 -20.41
N GLN A 133 4.40 -10.21 -20.72
CA GLN A 133 3.93 -9.76 -22.03
C GLN A 133 4.12 -8.26 -22.26
N GLN A 134 4.83 -7.57 -21.37
CA GLN A 134 4.99 -6.14 -21.41
C GLN A 134 5.39 -5.63 -22.80
N PRO A 135 4.54 -4.80 -23.44
CA PRO A 135 4.87 -4.19 -24.70
C PRO A 135 6.15 -3.38 -24.56
N GLN A 136 7.21 -3.81 -25.26
CA GLN A 136 8.35 -2.95 -25.57
C GLN A 136 7.93 -1.90 -26.63
N SER A 137 6.82 -1.21 -26.39
CA SER A 137 6.26 -0.25 -27.34
C SER A 137 7.15 0.99 -27.34
N GLN A 138 8.12 0.99 -28.24
CA GLN A 138 8.82 2.20 -28.63
C GLN A 138 7.88 3.00 -29.53
N ILE A 139 7.07 3.88 -28.95
CA ILE A 139 6.34 4.86 -29.74
C ILE A 139 7.39 5.67 -30.53
N PRO A 140 7.30 5.73 -31.88
CA PRO A 140 8.21 6.51 -32.69
C PRO A 140 8.18 7.98 -32.29
N LYS A 141 9.32 8.67 -32.40
CA LYS A 141 9.42 10.10 -32.10
C LYS A 141 8.37 10.88 -32.93
N GLY A 142 7.56 11.70 -32.27
CA GLY A 142 6.55 12.56 -32.91
C GLY A 142 5.11 12.06 -32.82
N PHE A 143 4.88 10.83 -32.35
CA PHE A 143 3.53 10.34 -32.07
C PHE A 143 3.02 10.81 -30.70
N PRO A 144 1.69 10.96 -30.52
CA PRO A 144 1.09 11.28 -29.23
C PRO A 144 1.47 10.22 -28.19
N LYS A 145 1.70 10.68 -26.96
CA LYS A 145 1.82 9.77 -25.81
C LYS A 145 0.44 9.22 -25.48
N CYS A 146 0.34 7.91 -25.35
CA CYS A 146 -0.90 7.18 -25.12
C CYS A 146 -0.92 6.49 -23.75
N ASP A 147 0.25 6.22 -23.17
CA ASP A 147 0.40 5.56 -21.87
C ASP A 147 1.43 6.29 -20.98
N ILE A 148 1.41 6.02 -19.68
CA ILE A 148 2.43 6.49 -18.74
C ILE A 148 3.82 6.04 -19.18
N TRP A 149 3.97 4.85 -19.78
CA TRP A 149 5.26 4.30 -20.24
C TRP A 149 5.93 5.15 -21.33
N ASP A 150 5.20 6.02 -22.02
CA ASP A 150 5.76 6.94 -23.01
C ASP A 150 6.48 8.14 -22.37
N GLY A 151 6.35 8.28 -21.05
CA GLY A 151 7.02 9.29 -20.25
C GLY A 151 8.54 9.08 -20.21
N LEU A 152 9.29 10.19 -20.24
CA LEU A 152 10.76 10.15 -20.16
C LEU A 152 11.25 9.48 -18.87
N VAL A 153 10.55 9.68 -17.76
CA VAL A 153 10.91 9.06 -16.46
C VAL A 153 10.95 7.54 -16.59
N TRP A 154 9.95 6.93 -17.21
CA TRP A 154 9.85 5.48 -17.35
C TRP A 154 10.82 4.92 -18.39
N ARG A 155 11.05 5.66 -19.48
CA ARG A 155 11.96 5.24 -20.57
C ARG A 155 13.44 5.41 -20.25
N CYS A 156 13.80 6.26 -19.30
CA CYS A 156 15.20 6.61 -19.02
C CYS A 156 15.64 6.24 -17.60
N PHE A 157 14.73 5.89 -16.70
CA PHE A 157 15.10 5.41 -15.37
C PHE A 157 15.71 4.02 -15.49
N THR A 158 16.99 3.88 -15.16
CA THR A 158 17.73 2.60 -15.18
C THR A 158 17.98 2.03 -13.79
N GLY A 159 17.74 2.82 -12.75
CA GLY A 159 18.01 2.46 -11.35
C GLY A 159 19.48 2.47 -10.92
N THR A 160 20.43 2.23 -11.82
CA THR A 160 21.88 2.26 -11.55
C THR A 160 22.50 3.64 -11.71
N GLY A 161 21.81 4.55 -12.40
CA GLY A 161 22.33 5.86 -12.79
C GLY A 161 23.22 5.82 -14.04
N ASN A 162 23.50 4.63 -14.59
CA ASN A 162 24.14 4.48 -15.89
C ASN A 162 23.06 4.57 -16.98
N THR A 163 23.19 5.52 -17.90
CA THR A 163 22.22 5.74 -18.98
C THR A 163 22.29 4.71 -20.11
N ASN A 164 23.34 3.89 -20.12
CA ASN A 164 23.50 2.81 -21.11
C ASN A 164 22.79 1.52 -20.69
N ASP A 165 22.38 1.41 -19.43
CA ASP A 165 21.65 0.25 -18.95
C ASP A 165 20.22 0.27 -19.51
N PRO A 166 19.60 -0.90 -19.71
CA PRO A 166 18.21 -0.94 -20.13
C PRO A 166 17.30 -0.22 -19.13
N PRO A 167 16.19 0.39 -19.58
CA PRO A 167 15.22 0.99 -18.68
C PRO A 167 14.75 -0.02 -17.64
N PHE A 168 14.64 0.40 -16.38
CA PHE A 168 14.33 -0.44 -15.23
C PHE A 168 13.11 -1.34 -15.50
N MET A 169 11.99 -0.75 -15.92
CA MET A 169 10.76 -1.50 -16.22
C MET A 169 10.87 -2.51 -17.37
N SER A 170 11.89 -2.42 -18.22
CA SER A 170 12.06 -3.36 -19.33
C SER A 170 12.71 -4.69 -18.91
N ILE A 171 13.21 -4.76 -17.68
CA ILE A 171 13.86 -5.93 -17.12
C ILE A 171 12.81 -6.74 -16.33
N PRO A 172 12.62 -8.04 -16.62
CA PRO A 172 11.72 -8.89 -15.85
C PRO A 172 12.09 -8.89 -14.36
N GLY A 173 11.10 -8.69 -13.50
CA GLY A 173 11.28 -8.62 -12.03
C GLY A 173 11.55 -7.22 -11.48
N GLU A 174 11.82 -6.23 -12.33
CA GLU A 174 11.97 -4.83 -11.94
C GLU A 174 10.61 -4.12 -11.98
N LEU A 175 9.95 -4.06 -10.82
CA LEU A 175 8.62 -3.52 -10.68
C LEU A 175 8.64 -2.07 -10.22
N THR A 176 7.72 -1.28 -10.72
CA THR A 176 7.61 0.13 -10.38
C THR A 176 6.21 0.43 -9.87
N PHE A 177 6.15 1.30 -8.87
CA PHE A 177 4.90 1.65 -8.22
C PHE A 177 4.72 3.17 -8.14
N SER A 178 3.47 3.59 -8.20
CA SER A 178 3.07 4.93 -7.77
C SER A 178 2.54 4.85 -6.35
N ILE A 179 2.96 5.77 -5.49
CA ILE A 179 2.38 5.93 -4.15
C ILE A 179 1.26 6.98 -4.20
N TYR A 180 0.13 6.67 -3.58
CA TYR A 180 -0.98 7.58 -3.36
C TYR A 180 -1.16 7.83 -1.87
N VAL A 181 -1.21 9.10 -1.48
CA VAL A 181 -1.54 9.52 -0.11
C VAL A 181 -2.53 10.66 -0.19
N ASP A 182 -3.68 10.54 0.44
CA ASP A 182 -4.66 11.62 0.52
C ASP A 182 -5.52 11.47 1.77
N TRP A 183 -6.23 12.55 2.12
CA TRP A 183 -7.20 12.59 3.19
C TRP A 183 -8.54 13.07 2.70
N PHE A 184 -9.58 12.37 3.13
CA PHE A 184 -10.94 12.64 2.76
C PHE A 184 -11.85 12.61 3.98
N ASN A 185 -12.98 13.30 3.88
CA ASN A 185 -14.00 13.26 4.92
C ASN A 185 -14.80 11.96 4.81
N ALA A 186 -14.59 11.05 5.75
CA ALA A 186 -15.24 9.73 5.76
C ALA A 186 -16.76 9.80 5.95
N HIS A 187 -17.29 10.92 6.48
CA HIS A 187 -18.72 11.12 6.74
C HIS A 187 -19.41 11.97 5.66
N GLY A 188 -18.72 12.28 4.55
CA GLY A 188 -19.28 13.10 3.47
C GLY A 188 -19.39 14.59 3.80
N LYS A 189 -19.96 15.36 2.87
CA LYS A 189 -19.93 16.84 2.88
C LYS A 189 -20.72 17.51 4.03
N SER A 190 -21.64 16.80 4.69
CA SER A 190 -22.53 17.40 5.70
C SER A 190 -21.92 17.53 7.08
N THR A 191 -20.85 16.79 7.39
CA THR A 191 -20.25 16.80 8.73
C THR A 191 -18.73 16.68 8.67
N TRP A 192 -18.00 17.75 9.01
CA TRP A 192 -16.52 17.76 9.14
C TRP A 192 -16.05 17.05 10.41
N LEU A 193 -16.59 15.86 10.72
CA LEU A 193 -16.36 15.18 11.99
C LEU A 193 -15.05 14.38 12.02
N ALA A 194 -14.63 13.82 10.89
CA ALA A 194 -13.37 13.09 10.80
C ALA A 194 -12.79 13.05 9.38
N SER A 195 -11.60 13.61 9.23
CA SER A 195 -10.72 13.38 8.08
C SER A 195 -9.95 12.09 8.31
N ILE A 196 -10.08 11.14 7.39
CA ILE A 196 -9.34 9.86 7.37
C ILE A 196 -8.46 9.88 6.12
N GLY A 197 -7.27 9.27 6.18
CA GLY A 197 -6.42 9.16 5.00
C GLY A 197 -6.11 7.74 4.60
N SER A 198 -5.54 7.58 3.42
CA SER A 198 -5.12 6.29 2.89
C SER A 198 -3.72 6.38 2.31
N ILE A 199 -2.91 5.36 2.55
CA ILE A 199 -1.63 5.14 1.87
C ILE A 199 -1.84 3.95 0.94
N MET A 200 -1.71 4.16 -0.36
CA MET A 200 -1.94 3.13 -1.37
C MET A 200 -0.78 3.09 -2.37
N LEU A 201 -0.57 1.94 -3.00
CA LEU A 201 0.34 1.82 -4.14
C LEU A 201 -0.35 1.10 -5.29
N ILE A 202 0.05 1.46 -6.50
CA ILE A 202 -0.38 0.80 -7.73
C ILE A 202 0.83 0.40 -8.57
N CYS A 203 0.79 -0.81 -9.13
CA CYS A 203 1.88 -1.33 -9.95
C CYS A 203 1.83 -0.69 -11.34
N CYS A 204 2.79 0.17 -11.66
CA CYS A 204 2.85 0.88 -12.94
C CYS A 204 3.27 -0.02 -14.11
N ASN A 205 3.69 -1.25 -13.82
CA ASN A 205 4.03 -2.29 -14.80
C ASN A 205 2.78 -2.95 -15.43
N LEU A 206 1.59 -2.72 -14.88
CA LEU A 206 0.34 -3.22 -15.44
C LEU A 206 -0.23 -2.23 -16.48
N PRO A 207 -1.01 -2.70 -17.47
CA PRO A 207 -1.76 -1.81 -18.35
C PRO A 207 -2.85 -1.06 -17.56
N LEU A 208 -3.29 0.10 -18.06
CA LEU A 208 -4.27 0.96 -17.37
C LEU A 208 -5.57 0.23 -16.97
N SER A 209 -6.05 -0.71 -17.79
CA SER A 209 -7.25 -1.51 -17.50
C SER A 209 -7.11 -2.44 -16.29
N GLU A 210 -5.88 -2.77 -15.92
CA GLU A 210 -5.54 -3.65 -14.79
C GLU A 210 -5.15 -2.83 -13.56
N ILE A 211 -4.44 -1.69 -13.73
CA ILE A 211 -4.04 -0.79 -12.64
C ILE A 211 -5.23 -0.33 -11.79
N VAL A 212 -6.37 -0.03 -12.44
CA VAL A 212 -7.54 0.54 -11.77
C VAL A 212 -8.41 -0.49 -11.05
N LYS A 213 -8.11 -1.79 -11.21
CA LYS A 213 -8.88 -2.85 -10.58
C LYS A 213 -8.61 -2.87 -9.06
N PRO A 214 -9.65 -2.85 -8.21
CA PRO A 214 -9.47 -2.83 -6.76
C PRO A 214 -8.56 -3.94 -6.22
N GLU A 215 -8.60 -5.13 -6.83
CA GLU A 215 -7.75 -6.28 -6.49
C GLU A 215 -6.25 -6.02 -6.71
N ASN A 216 -5.88 -5.12 -7.63
CA ASN A 216 -4.50 -4.76 -7.96
C ASN A 216 -4.02 -3.51 -7.23
N VAL A 217 -4.88 -2.87 -6.43
CA VAL A 217 -4.53 -1.70 -5.61
C VAL A 217 -4.08 -2.18 -4.23
N TYR A 218 -2.83 -1.89 -3.89
CA TYR A 218 -2.31 -2.15 -2.56
C TYR A 218 -2.73 -1.04 -1.60
N VAL A 219 -3.35 -1.40 -0.47
CA VAL A 219 -3.65 -0.45 0.61
C VAL A 219 -2.70 -0.72 1.77
N ALA A 220 -1.63 0.07 1.86
CA ALA A 220 -0.62 -0.07 2.90
C ALA A 220 -1.19 0.21 4.30
N GLY A 221 -2.08 1.20 4.42
CA GLY A 221 -2.73 1.50 5.68
C GLY A 221 -3.69 2.68 5.61
N ILE A 222 -4.57 2.75 6.61
CA ILE A 222 -5.52 3.84 6.79
C ILE A 222 -4.99 4.78 7.88
N ILE A 223 -4.80 6.05 7.53
CA ILE A 223 -4.32 7.08 8.44
C ILE A 223 -5.46 7.46 9.39
N PRO A 224 -5.28 7.28 10.71
CA PRO A 224 -6.36 7.52 11.66
C PRO A 224 -6.71 9.00 11.76
N GLY A 225 -8.02 9.29 11.70
CA GLY A 225 -8.56 10.64 11.89
C GLY A 225 -8.50 11.13 13.35
N PRO A 226 -9.16 12.25 13.70
CA PRO A 226 -10.11 13.01 12.88
C PRO A 226 -9.47 14.16 12.08
N LYS A 227 -8.17 14.42 12.25
CA LYS A 227 -7.46 15.50 11.56
C LYS A 227 -6.38 14.93 10.67
N GLU A 228 -6.11 15.65 9.60
CA GLU A 228 -4.95 15.40 8.75
C GLU A 228 -3.66 15.42 9.59
N PRO A 229 -2.75 14.45 9.40
CA PRO A 229 -1.48 14.44 10.11
C PRO A 229 -0.61 15.63 9.71
N ILE A 230 0.22 16.09 10.66
CA ILE A 230 1.35 16.95 10.32
C ILE A 230 2.43 16.14 9.59
N ALA A 231 3.34 16.80 8.87
CA ALA A 231 4.37 16.11 8.07
C ALA A 231 5.18 15.07 8.89
N LEU A 232 5.55 15.40 10.13
CA LEU A 232 6.28 14.47 11.01
C LEU A 232 5.47 13.20 11.37
N GLN A 233 4.15 13.34 11.54
CA GLN A 233 3.27 12.19 11.78
C GLN A 233 3.16 11.32 10.53
N LEU A 234 3.01 11.93 9.35
CA LEU A 234 2.98 11.19 8.09
C LEU A 234 4.28 10.40 7.89
N ASN A 235 5.44 11.02 8.13
CA ASN A 235 6.73 10.33 8.06
C ASN A 235 6.75 9.09 8.95
N SER A 236 6.26 9.22 10.18
CA SER A 236 6.17 8.10 11.12
C SER A 236 5.28 6.98 10.58
N LEU A 237 4.11 7.30 10.03
CA LEU A 237 3.18 6.33 9.45
C LEU A 237 3.73 5.63 8.19
N LEU A 238 4.57 6.32 7.41
CA LEU A 238 5.22 5.76 6.22
C LEU A 238 6.43 4.88 6.55
N MET A 239 6.97 4.93 7.78
CA MET A 239 8.20 4.21 8.14
C MET A 239 8.16 2.69 7.84
N PRO A 240 7.09 1.95 8.15
CA PRO A 240 7.03 0.51 7.86
C PRO A 240 7.16 0.23 6.36
N LEU A 241 6.41 0.97 5.54
CA LEU A 241 6.47 0.86 4.08
C LEU A 241 7.84 1.24 3.53
N ILE A 242 8.42 2.36 3.97
CA ILE A 242 9.75 2.82 3.52
C ILE A 242 10.82 1.78 3.85
N LYS A 243 10.74 1.11 5.01
CA LYS A 243 11.67 0.05 5.37
C LYS A 243 11.60 -1.11 4.38
N GLU A 244 10.40 -1.60 4.08
CA GLU A 244 10.22 -2.68 3.10
C GLU A 244 10.64 -2.27 1.69
N LEU A 245 10.33 -1.05 1.25
CA LEU A 245 10.75 -0.53 -0.05
C LEU A 245 12.28 -0.45 -0.19
N LYS A 246 13.01 -0.10 0.88
CA LYS A 246 14.48 -0.12 0.88
C LYS A 246 15.04 -1.53 0.73
N GLU A 247 14.39 -2.52 1.34
CA GLU A 247 14.78 -3.92 1.22
C GLU A 247 14.47 -4.45 -0.19
N LEU A 248 13.28 -4.14 -0.72
CA LEU A 248 12.87 -4.49 -2.08
C LEU A 248 13.76 -3.83 -3.14
N TRP A 249 14.29 -2.63 -2.90
CA TRP A 249 15.26 -2.01 -3.79
C TRP A 249 16.58 -2.79 -3.90
N GLN A 250 16.97 -3.55 -2.86
CA GLN A 250 18.16 -4.41 -2.89
C GLN A 250 17.88 -5.80 -3.51
N GLY A 251 16.61 -6.11 -3.74
CA GLY A 251 16.16 -7.38 -4.29
C GLY A 251 15.54 -8.29 -3.24
N TYR A 252 14.44 -8.92 -3.63
CA TYR A 252 13.67 -9.84 -2.82
C TYR A 252 13.37 -11.11 -3.60
N LEU A 253 13.70 -12.26 -3.02
CA LEU A 253 13.44 -13.54 -3.66
C LEU A 253 11.96 -13.91 -3.46
N LEU A 254 11.19 -13.87 -4.53
CA LEU A 254 9.80 -14.34 -4.55
C LEU A 254 9.74 -15.85 -4.30
N SER A 255 8.82 -16.28 -3.44
CA SER A 255 8.62 -17.70 -3.12
C SER A 255 8.32 -18.53 -4.38
N THR A 256 8.84 -19.75 -4.42
CA THR A 256 9.04 -20.62 -5.59
C THR A 256 7.77 -21.19 -6.24
N THR A 257 6.58 -20.86 -5.74
CA THR A 257 5.33 -21.55 -6.12
C THR A 257 4.78 -21.17 -7.50
N SER A 258 5.06 -19.96 -8.02
CA SER A 258 4.54 -19.52 -9.34
C SER A 258 5.59 -19.33 -10.44
N THR A 259 6.87 -19.12 -10.09
CA THR A 259 7.92 -18.72 -11.07
C THR A 259 8.94 -19.81 -11.41
N GLY A 260 8.79 -21.01 -10.84
CA GLY A 260 9.67 -22.16 -11.07
C GLY A 260 10.59 -22.45 -9.87
N PRO A 261 11.39 -23.54 -9.94
CA PRO A 261 12.11 -24.08 -8.80
C PRO A 261 13.21 -23.16 -8.24
N SER A 262 13.64 -22.15 -8.99
CA SER A 262 14.71 -21.22 -8.60
C SER A 262 14.19 -19.90 -8.01
N GLY A 263 12.87 -19.65 -8.05
CA GLY A 263 12.28 -18.36 -7.68
C GLY A 263 12.67 -17.24 -8.65
N SER A 264 12.24 -16.01 -8.36
CA SER A 264 12.64 -14.82 -9.13
C SER A 264 12.98 -13.70 -8.18
N PHE A 265 14.08 -12.99 -8.47
CA PHE A 265 14.39 -11.76 -7.76
C PHE A 265 13.47 -10.66 -8.26
N ILE A 266 12.78 -10.03 -7.32
CA ILE A 266 11.93 -8.87 -7.55
C ILE A 266 12.60 -7.67 -6.90
N HIS A 267 12.76 -6.62 -7.67
CA HIS A 267 13.12 -5.31 -7.17
C HIS A 267 11.91 -4.39 -7.31
N VAL A 268 11.74 -3.44 -6.38
CA VAL A 268 10.76 -2.38 -6.62
C VAL A 268 11.29 -0.97 -6.44
N ALA A 269 10.81 -0.08 -7.32
CA ALA A 269 11.06 1.34 -7.30
C ALA A 269 9.74 2.13 -7.15
N ILE A 270 9.75 3.20 -6.34
CA ILE A 270 8.69 4.20 -6.36
C ILE A 270 9.11 5.32 -7.33
N LEU A 271 8.37 5.51 -8.40
CA LEU A 271 8.72 6.51 -9.43
C LEU A 271 7.82 7.75 -9.42
N THR A 272 6.61 7.61 -8.93
CA THR A 272 5.64 8.71 -8.92
C THR A 272 4.86 8.74 -7.61
N ALA A 273 4.56 9.96 -7.17
CA ALA A 273 3.59 10.20 -6.12
C ALA A 273 2.34 10.82 -6.75
N ILE A 274 1.17 10.35 -6.36
CA ILE A 274 -0.13 10.83 -6.84
C ILE A 274 -0.89 11.35 -5.62
N SER A 275 -1.24 12.62 -5.63
CA SER A 275 -1.84 13.26 -4.47
C SER A 275 -2.34 14.67 -4.81
N ASN A 276 -3.21 15.23 -3.98
CA ASN A 276 -3.50 16.66 -4.03
C ASN A 276 -2.26 17.47 -3.60
N LEU A 277 -2.21 18.78 -3.90
CA LEU A 277 -1.00 19.57 -3.69
C LEU A 277 -0.53 19.63 -2.23
N VAL A 278 -1.47 19.74 -1.28
CA VAL A 278 -1.15 19.81 0.17
C VAL A 278 -0.51 18.52 0.65
N SER A 279 -1.09 17.40 0.23
CA SER A 279 -0.68 16.06 0.60
C SER A 279 0.61 15.66 -0.11
N MET A 280 0.77 16.08 -1.36
CA MET A 280 2.01 15.95 -2.12
C MET A 280 3.17 16.64 -1.42
N SER A 281 3.00 17.90 -1.00
CA SER A 281 4.01 18.65 -0.25
C SER A 281 4.44 17.90 1.01
N LYS A 282 3.50 17.35 1.79
CA LYS A 282 3.82 16.57 3.00
C LYS A 282 4.55 15.27 2.69
N LEU A 283 4.12 14.55 1.65
CA LEU A 283 4.68 13.26 1.25
C LEU A 283 6.10 13.39 0.70
N THR A 284 6.36 14.43 -0.07
CA THR A 284 7.63 14.66 -0.76
C THR A 284 8.61 15.53 0.03
N GLY A 285 8.15 16.16 1.10
CA GLY A 285 8.95 17.13 1.86
C GLY A 285 9.14 18.45 1.12
N PHE A 286 8.22 18.83 0.24
CA PHE A 286 8.19 20.19 -0.31
C PHE A 286 7.37 21.11 0.59
N ILE A 287 7.70 22.40 0.58
CA ILE A 287 6.85 23.43 1.20
C ILE A 287 5.46 23.47 0.54
N SER A 288 4.44 23.88 1.29
CA SER A 288 3.09 24.03 0.77
C SER A 288 2.96 25.20 -0.22
N HIS A 289 1.83 25.24 -0.92
CA HIS A 289 1.48 26.32 -1.84
C HIS A 289 1.48 27.73 -1.21
N SER A 290 1.36 27.83 0.12
CA SER A 290 1.39 29.10 0.84
C SER A 290 2.82 29.62 1.09
N GLY A 291 3.85 28.82 0.85
CA GLY A 291 5.25 29.15 1.08
C GLY A 291 5.81 30.22 0.14
N LYS A 292 6.97 30.77 0.50
CA LYS A 292 7.74 31.70 -0.34
C LYS A 292 8.19 31.08 -1.66
N HIS A 293 8.41 29.77 -1.64
CA HIS A 293 8.87 29.00 -2.79
C HIS A 293 7.96 27.80 -3.05
N PHE A 294 6.75 28.09 -3.52
CA PHE A 294 5.63 27.15 -3.59
C PHE A 294 5.76 26.07 -4.69
N CYS A 295 6.62 26.27 -5.69
CA CYS A 295 6.73 25.37 -6.84
C CYS A 295 7.75 24.25 -6.60
N SER A 296 7.33 22.99 -6.78
CA SER A 296 8.19 21.81 -6.66
C SER A 296 9.21 21.67 -7.79
N PHE A 297 8.96 22.30 -8.94
CA PHE A 297 9.80 22.16 -10.14
C PHE A 297 10.80 23.30 -10.32
N CYS A 298 10.52 24.47 -9.75
CA CYS A 298 11.21 25.70 -10.16
C CYS A 298 11.66 26.58 -8.98
N THR A 299 12.69 27.37 -9.27
CA THR A 299 13.28 28.51 -8.54
C THR A 299 12.40 29.47 -7.74
N ILE A 300 11.18 29.67 -8.26
CA ILE A 300 10.54 30.98 -8.23
C ILE A 300 10.16 31.40 -6.81
N HIS A 301 10.33 32.68 -6.50
CA HIS A 301 9.82 33.26 -5.28
C HIS A 301 8.38 33.77 -5.49
N LYS A 302 7.53 33.68 -4.47
CA LYS A 302 6.11 34.08 -4.54
C LYS A 302 5.92 35.54 -4.95
N ALA A 303 6.86 36.41 -4.60
CA ALA A 303 6.84 37.82 -5.03
C ALA A 303 7.01 38.00 -6.55
N GLN A 304 7.50 36.97 -7.25
CA GLN A 304 7.80 36.95 -8.68
C GLN A 304 6.81 36.06 -9.44
N ILE A 305 5.65 35.75 -8.87
CA ILE A 305 4.69 34.79 -9.46
C ILE A 305 4.22 35.18 -10.87
N GLU A 306 4.27 36.47 -11.20
CA GLU A 306 3.90 37.02 -12.51
C GLU A 306 5.00 36.84 -13.57
N GLU A 307 6.19 36.35 -13.20
CA GLU A 307 7.29 36.06 -14.13
C GLU A 307 7.04 34.74 -14.88
N ILE A 308 6.14 34.80 -15.87
CA ILE A 308 5.70 33.65 -16.65
C ILE A 308 6.47 33.58 -17.98
N GLY A 309 7.05 32.41 -18.26
CA GLY A 309 7.62 32.07 -19.57
C GLY A 309 9.04 31.49 -19.51
N PRO A 310 9.52 30.90 -20.62
CA PRO A 310 10.79 30.19 -20.68
C PRO A 310 12.03 31.09 -20.52
N GLN A 311 11.87 32.42 -20.65
CA GLN A 311 12.92 33.41 -20.44
C GLN A 311 13.39 33.50 -18.99
N PHE A 312 12.57 33.05 -18.04
CA PHE A 312 12.90 33.07 -16.62
C PHE A 312 13.52 31.72 -16.20
N HIS A 313 14.81 31.73 -15.91
CA HIS A 313 15.58 30.52 -15.59
C HIS A 313 15.47 30.13 -14.11
N TYR A 314 14.28 29.71 -13.71
CA TYR A 314 13.99 29.22 -12.36
C TYR A 314 14.11 27.69 -12.31
N THR A 315 15.30 27.09 -12.49
CA THR A 315 15.42 25.62 -12.51
C THR A 315 15.78 25.04 -11.14
N CYS A 316 15.03 24.01 -10.71
CA CYS A 316 15.40 23.22 -9.53
C CYS A 316 16.13 21.95 -9.98
N SER A 317 17.39 21.79 -9.61
CA SER A 317 18.12 20.54 -9.84
C SER A 317 17.95 19.58 -8.67
N TYR A 318 17.95 18.29 -8.95
CA TYR A 318 17.96 17.24 -7.93
C TYR A 318 19.12 17.40 -6.94
N GLN A 319 20.30 17.81 -7.43
CA GLN A 319 21.48 18.03 -6.61
C GLN A 319 21.31 19.19 -5.62
N ASN A 320 20.68 20.28 -6.06
CA ASN A 320 20.39 21.43 -5.20
C ASN A 320 19.35 21.08 -4.13
N HIS A 321 18.34 20.29 -4.49
CA HIS A 321 17.35 19.81 -3.53
C HIS A 321 17.98 18.87 -2.49
N LYS A 322 18.80 17.91 -2.93
CA LYS A 322 19.57 17.02 -2.04
C LYS A 322 20.47 17.77 -1.07
N SER A 323 21.22 18.76 -1.55
CA SER A 323 22.12 19.53 -0.68
C SER A 323 21.35 20.34 0.36
N THR A 324 20.16 20.84 0.01
CA THR A 324 19.26 21.52 0.95
C THR A 324 18.70 20.56 2.00
N ILE A 325 18.25 19.37 1.60
CA ILE A 325 17.81 18.32 2.56
C ILE A 325 18.95 17.94 3.51
N ALA A 326 20.17 17.78 3.00
CA ALA A 326 21.33 17.49 3.84
C ALA A 326 21.55 18.60 4.88
N LYS A 327 21.50 19.88 4.47
CA LYS A 327 21.58 21.02 5.40
C LYS A 327 20.49 20.95 6.48
N TRP A 328 19.25 20.65 6.09
CA TRP A 328 18.13 20.52 7.03
C TRP A 328 18.33 19.36 8.02
N LEU A 329 18.81 18.19 7.55
CA LEU A 329 19.04 17.01 8.38
C LEU A 329 20.08 17.28 9.49
N TRP A 330 21.18 17.95 9.14
CA TRP A 330 22.27 18.26 10.07
C TRP A 330 22.04 19.53 10.90
N ALA A 331 20.98 20.28 10.64
CA ALA A 331 20.63 21.49 11.37
C ALA A 331 19.94 21.19 12.72
N SER A 332 20.08 22.13 13.66
CA SER A 332 19.34 22.08 14.94
C SER A 332 17.83 22.22 14.71
N PRO A 333 16.96 21.76 15.65
CA PRO A 333 15.52 21.93 15.52
C PRO A 333 15.06 23.37 15.25
N GLN A 334 15.76 24.36 15.81
CA GLN A 334 15.48 25.78 15.61
C GLN A 334 15.87 26.24 14.20
N GLN A 335 17.02 25.78 13.70
CA GLN A 335 17.52 26.10 12.36
C GLN A 335 16.69 25.43 11.26
N ARG A 336 16.17 24.23 11.49
CA ARG A 336 15.34 23.48 10.54
C ARG A 336 14.15 24.28 10.06
N GLN A 337 13.51 25.04 10.94
CA GLN A 337 12.35 25.85 10.58
C GLN A 337 12.73 27.06 9.72
N ALA A 338 13.89 27.69 10.00
CA ALA A 338 14.43 28.74 9.15
C ALA A 338 14.78 28.19 7.76
N ILE A 339 15.49 27.05 7.70
CA ILE A 339 15.84 26.37 6.45
C ILE A 339 14.58 25.98 5.67
N PHE A 340 13.56 25.44 6.33
CA PHE A 340 12.28 25.08 5.70
C PHE A 340 11.53 26.30 5.12
N SER A 341 11.65 27.45 5.78
CA SER A 341 11.00 28.68 5.32
C SER A 341 11.75 29.38 4.18
N GLU A 342 13.07 29.22 4.13
CA GLU A 342 13.98 29.89 3.20
C GLU A 342 14.27 29.02 1.98
N TYR A 343 14.40 27.72 2.18
CA TYR A 343 14.69 26.72 1.16
C TYR A 343 13.54 25.71 1.11
N ARG A 344 13.19 25.21 -0.08
CA ARG A 344 11.97 24.44 -0.43
C ARG A 344 11.82 23.05 0.21
N VAL A 345 12.27 22.83 1.44
CA VAL A 345 12.48 21.51 2.04
C VAL A 345 11.89 21.44 3.42
#